data_AF-A0A7G8DP65-F1
#
_entry.id   AF-A0A7G8DP65-F1
#
_cell.length_a   1.000
_cell.length_b   1.000
_cell.length_c   1.000
_cell.angle_alpha   90.00
_cell.angle_beta   90.00
_cell.angle_gamma   90.00
#
_symmetry.space_group_name_H-M   'P 1'
#
loop_
_entity.id
_entity.type
_entity.pdbx_description
1 polymer ?
#
loop_
_entity_poly.entity_id
_entity_poly.type
_entity_poly.pdbx_seq_one_letter_code
_entity_poly.pdbx_strand_id
1 'polypeptide(L)'
;MALHHSAPSCFMHWSVQRVTNNLFSVSATSDGLDYTHVGNYRSVEDANRAGRRFVSAKAHDQGHNTPERAEAKIHQQRHLASSAMEG
;
A
#
# COMPACT_ATOMS: atom_id res chain seq x y z
N MET A 1 -16.67 -10.65 -27.86
CA MET A 1 -17.11 -10.24 -26.51
C MET A 1 -15.85 -9.87 -25.74
N ALA A 2 -15.57 -8.58 -25.59
CA ALA A 2 -14.39 -8.12 -24.85
C ALA A 2 -14.65 -8.43 -23.37
N LEU A 3 -13.79 -9.27 -22.78
CA LEU A 3 -13.74 -9.45 -21.34
C LEU A 3 -13.35 -8.09 -20.76
N HIS A 4 -14.34 -7.33 -20.28
CA HIS A 4 -14.11 -6.15 -19.46
C HIS A 4 -13.38 -6.67 -18.23
N HIS A 5 -12.05 -6.58 -18.23
CA HIS A 5 -11.24 -6.81 -17.05
C HIS A 5 -11.54 -5.60 -16.16
N SER A 6 -12.65 -5.66 -15.42
CA SER A 6 -12.96 -4.71 -14.36
C SER A 6 -11.71 -4.67 -13.50
N ALA A 7 -11.02 -3.52 -13.49
CA ALA A 7 -9.83 -3.34 -12.67
C ALA A 7 -10.16 -3.84 -11.25
N PRO A 8 -9.27 -4.60 -10.60
CA PRO A 8 -9.53 -5.17 -9.28
C PRO A 8 -10.06 -4.04 -8.41
N SER A 9 -11.33 -4.13 -8.06
CA SER A 9 -11.99 -3.12 -7.25
C SER A 9 -11.33 -3.18 -5.90
N CYS A 10 -10.46 -2.21 -5.64
CA CYS A 10 -9.80 -2.00 -4.36
C CYS A 10 -10.85 -1.59 -3.32
N PHE A 11 -11.67 -2.55 -2.87
CA PHE A 11 -12.68 -2.35 -1.83
C PHE A 11 -12.01 -2.36 -0.47
N MET A 12 -11.29 -1.26 -0.20
CA MET A 12 -10.78 -1.00 1.13
C MET A 12 -11.69 0.04 1.79
N HIS A 13 -12.18 -0.29 2.98
CA HIS A 13 -13.09 0.55 3.76
C HIS A 13 -12.35 1.13 4.97
N TRP A 14 -12.84 2.24 5.52
CA TRP A 14 -12.36 2.78 6.80
C TRP A 14 -13.54 3.01 7.74
N SER A 15 -13.29 2.84 9.03
CA SER A 15 -14.22 3.11 10.11
C SER A 15 -13.59 4.03 11.15
N VAL A 16 -14.43 4.90 11.72
CA VAL A 16 -14.04 5.81 12.80
C VAL A 16 -14.82 5.42 14.04
N GLN A 17 -14.12 5.07 15.11
CA GLN A 17 -14.72 4.71 16.39
C GLN A 17 -14.33 5.73 17.46
N ARG A 18 -15.32 6.25 18.18
CA ARG A 18 -15.06 7.12 19.33
C ARG A 18 -14.59 6.28 20.51
N VAL A 19 -13.37 6.54 20.99
CA VAL A 19 -12.76 5.83 22.12
C VAL A 19 -13.03 6.58 23.43
N THR A 20 -12.94 7.91 23.41
CA THR A 20 -13.27 8.80 24.54
C THR A 20 -13.92 10.10 24.05
N ASN A 21 -14.27 11.02 24.95
CA ASN A 21 -14.91 12.30 24.59
C ASN A 21 -14.11 13.14 23.58
N ASN A 22 -12.78 12.98 23.51
CA ASN A 22 -11.90 13.76 22.63
C ASN A 22 -10.92 12.89 21.85
N LEU A 23 -11.23 11.60 21.66
CA LEU A 23 -10.37 10.66 20.95
C LEU A 23 -11.19 9.73 20.05
N PHE A 24 -10.81 9.71 18.78
CA PHE A 24 -11.37 8.91 17.72
C PHE A 24 -10.28 8.01 17.15
N SER A 25 -10.50 6.71 17.19
CA SER A 25 -9.64 5.72 16.55
C SER A 25 -10.12 5.47 15.14
N VAL A 26 -9.17 5.36 14.21
CA VAL A 26 -9.44 5.02 12.80
C VAL A 26 -8.82 3.67 12.49
N SER A 27 -9.63 2.81 11.88
CA SER A 27 -9.19 1.53 11.34
C SER A 27 -9.59 1.43 9.87
N ALA A 28 -8.70 0.86 9.07
CA ALA A 28 -8.96 0.52 7.68
C ALA A 28 -9.06 -0.99 7.53
N THR A 29 -9.88 -1.45 6.60
CA THR A 29 -10.04 -2.87 6.32
C THR A 29 -10.12 -3.16 4.84
N SER A 30 -9.43 -4.23 4.41
CA SER A 30 -9.61 -4.83 3.08
C SER A 30 -10.58 -6.00 3.23
N ASP A 31 -11.77 -5.86 2.65
CA ASP A 31 -12.83 -6.90 2.62
C ASP A 31 -13.30 -7.45 3.99
N GLY A 32 -13.03 -6.74 5.08
CA GLY A 32 -13.43 -7.16 6.44
C GLY A 32 -12.54 -8.26 7.03
N LEU A 33 -11.44 -8.63 6.37
CA LEU A 33 -10.54 -9.70 6.82
C LEU A 33 -9.26 -9.14 7.45
N ASP A 34 -8.67 -8.13 6.82
CA ASP A 34 -7.47 -7.45 7.34
C ASP A 34 -7.90 -6.15 7.99
N TYR A 35 -7.53 -5.92 9.25
CA TYR A 35 -7.77 -4.67 9.96
C TYR A 35 -6.43 -4.00 10.26
N THR A 36 -6.20 -2.85 9.65
CA THR A 36 -5.03 -2.01 9.92
C THR A 36 -5.43 -0.81 10.76
N HIS A 37 -4.80 -0.62 11.91
CA HIS A 37 -4.99 0.58 12.72
C HIS A 37 -4.25 1.77 12.08
N VAL A 38 -4.97 2.85 11.78
CA VAL A 38 -4.43 4.05 11.12
C VAL A 38 -3.91 5.04 12.16
N GLY A 39 -4.63 5.20 13.27
CA GLY A 39 -4.22 6.09 14.36
C GLY A 39 -5.37 6.65 15.17
N ASN A 40 -5.03 7.54 16.11
CA ASN A 40 -5.97 8.22 16.98
C ASN A 40 -5.97 9.73 16.72
N TYR A 41 -7.16 10.32 16.67
CA TYR A 41 -7.40 11.71 16.29
C TYR A 41 -8.32 12.38 17.31
N ARG A 42 -8.16 13.69 17.48
CA ARG A 42 -8.99 14.47 18.43
C ARG A 42 -10.29 14.98 17.80
N SER A 43 -10.37 14.97 16.47
CA SER A 43 -11.55 15.37 15.70
C SER A 43 -11.99 14.27 14.74
N VAL A 44 -13.31 14.14 14.57
CA VAL A 44 -13.94 13.24 13.59
C VAL A 44 -13.54 13.61 12.17
N GLU A 45 -13.32 14.90 11.90
CA GLU A 45 -12.95 15.37 10.56
C GLU A 45 -11.54 14.93 10.19
N ASP A 46 -10.58 15.05 11.11
CA ASP A 46 -9.22 14.54 10.93
C ASP A 46 -9.20 13.02 10.83
N ALA A 47 -9.98 12.34 11.67
CA ALA A 47 -10.13 10.90 11.61
C ALA A 47 -10.63 10.43 10.23
N ASN A 48 -11.67 11.06 9.70
CA ASN A 48 -12.21 10.75 8.37
C ASN A 48 -11.26 11.15 7.24
N ARG A 49 -10.52 12.26 7.38
CA ARG A 49 -9.52 12.68 6.41
C ARG A 49 -8.37 11.66 6.35
N ALA A 50 -7.91 11.20 7.51
CA ALA A 50 -6.87 10.19 7.61
C ALA A 50 -7.31 8.84 7.06
N GLY A 51 -8.51 8.36 7.43
CA GLY A 51 -9.06 7.09 6.94
C GLY A 51 -9.18 7.08 5.41
N ARG A 52 -9.73 8.15 4.81
CA ARG A 52 -9.78 8.31 3.35
C ARG A 52 -8.40 8.27 2.70
N ARG A 53 -7.45 9.05 3.21
CA ARG A 53 -6.09 9.10 2.67
C ARG A 53 -5.39 7.74 2.74
N PHE A 54 -5.54 7.05 3.87
CA PHE A 54 -4.93 5.74 4.08
C PHE A 54 -5.47 4.72 3.08
N VAL A 55 -6.80 4.63 2.94
CA VAL A 55 -7.47 3.74 2.00
C VAL A 55 -7.09 4.06 0.55
N SER A 56 -7.10 5.34 0.15
CA SER A 56 -6.67 5.73 -1.20
C SER A 56 -5.20 5.41 -1.48
N ALA A 57 -4.31 5.60 -0.50
CA ALA A 57 -2.89 5.29 -0.66
C ALA A 57 -2.64 3.78 -0.75
N LYS A 58 -3.27 2.98 0.12
CA LYS A 58 -3.16 1.51 0.14
C LYS A 58 -3.80 0.85 -1.09
N ALA A 59 -4.91 1.39 -1.57
CA ALA A 59 -5.56 0.93 -2.81
C ALA A 59 -4.60 1.03 -4.01
N HIS A 60 -3.79 2.09 -4.08
CA HIS A 60 -2.77 2.27 -5.14
C HIS A 60 -1.50 1.43 -4.91
N ASP A 61 -1.17 1.10 -3.66
CA ASP A 61 -0.05 0.23 -3.31
C ASP A 61 -0.32 -1.23 -3.70
N GLN A 62 -1.54 -1.73 -3.43
CA GLN A 62 -1.94 -3.09 -3.82
C GLN A 62 -2.01 -3.31 -5.34
N GLY A 63 -2.23 -2.25 -6.12
CA GLY A 63 -2.19 -2.29 -7.59
C GLY A 63 -0.78 -2.29 -8.21
N HIS A 64 0.27 -2.04 -7.41
CA HIS A 64 1.66 -2.00 -7.88
C HIS A 64 2.47 -3.26 -7.56
N ASN A 65 1.82 -4.38 -7.23
CA ASN A 65 2.48 -5.68 -7.26
C ASN A 65 2.45 -6.26 -8.69
N THR A 66 3.02 -5.51 -9.64
CA THR A 66 3.67 -6.13 -10.80
C THR A 66 5.03 -6.60 -10.32
N PRO A 67 5.38 -7.89 -10.44
CA PRO A 67 6.72 -8.37 -10.15
C PRO A 67 7.64 -7.94 -11.30
N GLU A 68 7.99 -6.67 -11.41
CA GLU A 68 8.98 -6.20 -12.40
C GLU A 68 9.97 -5.19 -11.81
N ARG A 69 10.31 -5.34 -10.52
CA ARG A 69 11.41 -4.58 -9.93
C ARG A 69 12.21 -5.39 -8.91
N ALA A 70 12.57 -6.62 -9.25
CA ALA A 70 13.53 -7.40 -8.47
C ALA A 70 14.70 -7.98 -9.28
N GLU A 71 14.66 -7.98 -10.62
CA GLU A 71 15.68 -8.70 -11.42
C GLU A 71 16.54 -7.83 -12.35
N ALA A 72 16.67 -6.53 -12.10
CA ALA A 72 17.52 -5.65 -12.92
C ALA A 72 18.77 -5.12 -12.20
N LYS A 73 19.21 -5.75 -11.10
CA LYS A 73 20.42 -5.31 -10.35
C LYS A 73 21.45 -6.39 -10.04
N ILE A 74 21.38 -7.56 -10.69
CA ILE A 74 22.40 -8.63 -10.52
C ILE A 74 23.23 -8.88 -11.79
N HIS A 75 22.91 -8.27 -12.95
CA HIS A 75 23.65 -8.53 -14.19
C HIS A 75 24.75 -7.50 -14.56
N GLN A 76 24.82 -6.33 -13.91
CA GLN A 76 25.81 -5.30 -14.27
C GLN A 76 27.17 -5.44 -13.52
N GLN A 77 27.31 -6.38 -12.59
CA GLN A 77 28.54 -6.46 -11.77
C GLN A 77 29.50 -7.60 -12.16
N ARG A 78 29.21 -8.35 -13.24
CA ARG A 78 30.08 -9.45 -13.70
C ARG A 78 31.01 -9.13 -14.86
N HIS A 79 30.94 -7.94 -15.46
CA HIS A 79 31.73 -7.62 -16.66
C HIS A 79 32.98 -6.76 -16.45
N LEU A 80 33.32 -6.36 -15.21
CA LEU A 80 34.49 -5.48 -14.95
C LEU A 80 35.66 -6.17 -14.23
N ALA A 81 35.62 -7.50 -14.04
CA ALA A 81 36.68 -8.23 -13.32
C ALA A 81 37.36 -9.31 -14.18
N SER A 82 37.54 -9.07 -15.48
CA SER A 82 38.28 -9.99 -16.37
C SER A 82 39.40 -9.32 -17.17
N SER A 83 39.98 -8.24 -16.64
CA SER A 83 41.12 -7.54 -17.23
C SER A 83 42.29 -7.45 -16.26
N ALA A 84 42.78 -8.59 -15.77
CA ALA A 84 44.08 -8.69 -15.16
C ALA A 84 44.49 -10.17 -15.14
N MET A 85 45.36 -10.55 -16.08
CA MET A 85 46.33 -11.67 -16.06
C MET A 85 46.46 -12.28 -17.46
N GLU A 86 47.17 -11.59 -18.35
CA GLU A 86 48.05 -12.27 -19.30
C GLU A 86 49.39 -11.53 -19.25
N GLY A 87 50.43 -12.30 -18.94
CA GLY A 87 51.83 -11.89 -19.01
C GLY A 87 52.43 -12.22 -20.37
#